data_AF-A0A830HMF0-F1
#
_entry.id   AF-A0A830HMF0-F1
#
_cell.length_a   1.000
_cell.length_b   1.000
_cell.length_c   1.000
_cell.angle_alpha   90.00
_cell.angle_beta   90.00
_cell.angle_gamma   90.00
#
_symmetry.space_group_name_H-M   'P 1'
#
loop_
_entity.id
_entity.type
_entity.pdbx_description
1 polymer ?
#
loop_
_entity_poly.entity_id
_entity_poly.type
_entity_poly.pdbx_seq_one_letter_code
_entity_poly.pdbx_strand_id
1 'polypeptide(L)'
;MADADVDQAPTANGSASQPPSAGPTPRTPGNRPGSGAAPTATDSAAPPLDFENVSRGIGQLDSMMNNLTRRKEEVTKQLDADKEEVSWIDHSIGNLQPKLDAIRKSLAYKQAIRAELEKTIGSEVKSVTDIAKESADAARRALQKGRALGRKEASNRLELQRGFSTRVHTTDILAGRRPNTAATDK
;
A
#
# COMPACT_ATOMS: atom_id res chain seq x y z
N MET A 1 25.21 18.33 1.25
CA MET A 1 24.48 18.97 2.35
C MET A 1 23.04 19.08 1.86
N ALA A 2 22.29 17.98 1.77
CA ALA A 2 21.76 17.15 2.86
C ALA A 2 20.81 17.95 3.73
N ASP A 3 19.52 17.94 3.35
CA ASP A 3 18.37 17.98 4.24
C ASP A 3 17.20 17.35 3.47
N ALA A 4 17.04 16.04 3.65
CA ALA A 4 15.90 15.28 3.19
C ALA A 4 14.89 15.26 4.34
N ASP A 5 13.84 16.05 4.20
CA ASP A 5 12.74 16.07 5.14
C ASP A 5 11.91 14.79 5.02
N VAL A 6 11.67 14.23 6.19
CA VAL A 6 11.19 12.87 6.46
C VAL A 6 9.67 12.83 6.31
N ASP A 7 9.19 12.10 5.30
CA ASP A 7 7.78 11.75 5.16
C ASP A 7 7.38 10.75 6.26
N GLN A 8 6.78 11.27 7.33
CA GLN A 8 6.22 10.47 8.42
C GLN A 8 4.96 9.73 7.93
N ALA A 9 5.07 8.42 7.79
CA ALA A 9 3.94 7.54 7.60
C ALA A 9 3.02 7.55 8.85
N PRO A 10 1.69 7.61 8.69
CA PRO A 10 0.78 7.49 9.82
C PRO A 10 0.79 6.06 10.37
N THR A 11 1.17 5.93 11.64
CA THR A 11 1.04 4.71 12.43
C THR A 11 -0.43 4.35 12.59
N ALA A 12 -0.83 3.23 11.99
CA ALA A 12 -2.15 2.64 12.21
C ALA A 12 -2.22 2.11 13.65
N ASN A 13 -2.92 2.86 14.52
CA ASN A 13 -3.35 2.39 15.82
C ASN A 13 -4.30 1.21 15.63
N GLY A 14 -3.80 0.00 15.83
CA GLY A 14 -4.59 -1.22 15.93
C GLY A 14 -5.42 -1.20 17.20
N SER A 15 -6.64 -0.67 17.11
CA SER A 15 -7.66 -0.88 18.14
C SER A 15 -8.06 -2.36 18.13
N ALA A 16 -7.68 -3.03 19.21
CA ALA A 16 -7.95 -4.42 19.48
C ALA A 16 -9.45 -4.75 19.29
N SER A 17 -9.73 -5.72 18.43
CA SER A 17 -11.02 -6.38 18.35
C SER A 17 -11.32 -7.03 19.71
N GLN A 18 -12.24 -6.41 20.45
CA GLN A 18 -12.86 -6.99 21.62
C GLN A 18 -13.77 -8.15 21.13
N PRO A 19 -13.62 -9.38 21.65
CA PRO A 19 -14.51 -10.47 21.27
C PRO A 19 -15.94 -10.21 21.79
N PRO A 20 -16.98 -10.66 21.07
CA PRO A 20 -18.36 -10.49 21.49
C PRO A 20 -18.63 -11.23 22.81
N SER A 21 -19.22 -10.49 23.75
CA SER A 21 -19.78 -10.98 25.01
C SER A 21 -20.66 -12.21 24.77
N ALA A 22 -20.29 -13.33 25.39
CA ALA A 22 -21.05 -14.57 25.34
C ALA A 22 -22.44 -14.36 25.98
N GLY A 23 -23.49 -14.53 25.18
CA GLY A 23 -24.88 -14.52 25.66
C GLY A 23 -25.16 -15.65 26.68
N PRO A 24 -26.22 -15.52 27.48
CA PRO A 24 -26.55 -16.47 28.53
C PRO A 24 -26.96 -17.84 27.93
N THR A 25 -26.26 -18.89 28.37
CA THR A 25 -26.54 -20.29 28.01
C THR A 25 -27.92 -20.76 28.50
N PRO A 26 -28.66 -21.57 27.73
CA PRO A 26 -29.91 -22.18 28.18
C PRO A 26 -29.65 -23.25 29.25
N ARG A 27 -30.35 -23.14 30.38
CA ARG A 27 -30.34 -24.15 31.45
C ARG A 27 -30.99 -25.45 30.97
N THR A 28 -30.20 -26.51 30.94
CA THR A 28 -30.64 -27.90 30.79
C THR A 28 -31.43 -28.35 32.04
N PRO A 29 -32.63 -28.96 31.90
CA PRO A 29 -33.32 -29.57 33.04
C PRO A 29 -32.65 -30.91 33.40
N GLY A 30 -32.10 -30.97 34.61
CA GLY A 30 -31.55 -32.18 35.21
C GLY A 30 -32.64 -33.21 35.52
N ASN A 31 -32.33 -34.46 35.17
CA ASN A 31 -33.20 -35.61 35.20
C ASN A 31 -32.84 -36.53 36.38
N ARG A 32 -33.86 -37.11 37.05
CA ARG A 32 -33.87 -38.31 37.94
C ARG A 32 -33.33 -38.21 39.39
N PRO A 33 -33.69 -39.15 40.30
CA PRO A 33 -34.44 -40.41 40.12
C PRO A 33 -35.65 -40.64 41.05
N GLY A 34 -36.44 -41.67 40.70
CA GLY A 34 -37.56 -42.14 41.49
C GLY A 34 -37.15 -42.85 42.78
N SER A 35 -38.04 -42.78 43.76
CA SER A 35 -38.12 -43.69 44.89
C SER A 35 -39.60 -43.98 45.11
N GLY A 36 -39.98 -45.24 44.89
CA GLY A 36 -41.34 -45.72 45.09
C GLY A 36 -41.69 -45.77 46.57
N ALA A 37 -42.86 -45.24 46.89
CA ALA A 37 -43.63 -45.65 48.05
C ALA A 37 -45.07 -45.82 47.54
N ALA A 38 -45.56 -47.05 47.57
CA ALA A 38 -46.93 -47.37 47.22
C ALA A 38 -47.88 -46.83 48.30
N PRO A 39 -48.87 -45.99 47.95
CA PRO A 39 -49.96 -45.70 48.87
C PRO A 39 -50.98 -46.84 48.79
N THR A 40 -51.21 -47.46 49.93
CA THR A 40 -52.32 -48.35 50.22
C THR A 40 -53.65 -47.73 49.79
N ALA A 41 -54.44 -48.50 49.05
CA ALA A 41 -55.79 -48.14 48.64
C ALA A 41 -56.68 -47.94 49.87
N THR A 42 -56.91 -46.68 50.24
CA THR A 42 -58.06 -46.27 51.03
C THR A 42 -59.10 -45.70 50.08
N ASP A 43 -60.16 -46.48 49.90
CA ASP A 43 -61.44 -46.10 49.36
C ASP A 43 -61.92 -44.81 50.05
N SER A 44 -61.81 -43.68 49.36
CA SER A 44 -62.26 -42.37 49.83
C SER A 44 -62.83 -41.63 48.64
N ALA A 45 -64.12 -41.32 48.78
CA ALA A 45 -64.93 -40.51 47.91
C ALA A 45 -64.13 -39.38 47.23
N ALA A 46 -64.39 -39.16 45.94
CA ALA A 46 -63.84 -38.08 45.16
C ALA A 46 -63.82 -36.78 45.99
N PRO A 47 -62.63 -36.19 46.23
CA PRO A 47 -62.55 -34.96 47.01
C PRO A 47 -63.37 -33.88 46.30
N PRO A 48 -64.15 -33.06 47.02
CA PRO A 48 -64.82 -31.93 46.42
C PRO A 48 -63.76 -31.06 45.73
N LEU A 49 -64.03 -30.64 44.50
CA LEU A 49 -63.15 -29.74 43.74
C LEU A 49 -62.80 -28.55 44.65
N ASP A 50 -61.53 -28.50 45.08
CA ASP A 50 -61.06 -27.49 46.01
C ASP A 50 -60.87 -26.18 45.22
N PHE A 51 -61.97 -25.47 45.06
CA PHE A 51 -62.12 -24.29 44.20
C PHE A 51 -61.06 -23.22 44.47
N GLU A 52 -60.54 -23.14 45.70
CA GLU A 52 -59.46 -22.22 46.06
C GLU A 52 -58.12 -22.59 45.40
N ASN A 53 -57.77 -23.88 45.35
CA ASN A 53 -56.52 -24.33 44.72
C ASN A 53 -56.57 -24.16 43.20
N VAL A 54 -57.73 -24.44 42.60
CA VAL A 54 -57.98 -24.18 41.18
C VAL A 54 -57.90 -22.68 40.89
N SER A 55 -58.53 -21.83 41.70
CA SER A 55 -58.50 -20.37 41.53
C SER A 55 -57.09 -19.79 41.68
N ARG A 56 -56.29 -20.29 42.64
CA ARG A 56 -54.88 -19.87 42.79
C ARG A 56 -54.02 -20.32 41.61
N GLY A 57 -54.22 -21.54 41.11
CA GLY A 57 -53.53 -22.05 39.92
C GLY A 57 -53.85 -21.24 38.66
N ILE A 58 -55.11 -20.87 38.47
CA ILE A 58 -55.54 -19.98 37.38
C ILE A 58 -54.87 -18.61 37.51
N GLY A 59 -54.85 -18.01 38.71
CA GLY A 59 -54.19 -16.72 38.94
C GLY A 59 -52.67 -16.73 38.67
N GLN A 60 -51.98 -17.85 38.97
CA GLN A 60 -50.56 -18.02 38.63
C GLN A 60 -50.36 -18.15 37.12
N LEU A 61 -51.21 -18.90 36.43
CA LEU A 61 -51.18 -19.03 34.97
C LEU A 61 -51.42 -17.69 34.28
N ASP A 62 -52.38 -16.89 34.75
CA ASP A 62 -52.65 -15.54 34.22
C ASP A 62 -51.45 -14.61 34.44
N SER A 63 -50.80 -14.67 35.60
CA SER A 63 -49.58 -13.91 35.87
C SER A 63 -48.44 -14.30 34.93
N MET A 64 -48.22 -15.60 34.72
CA MET A 64 -47.21 -16.07 33.77
C MET A 64 -47.55 -15.68 32.34
N MET A 65 -48.81 -15.77 31.94
CA MET A 65 -49.28 -15.36 30.62
C MET A 65 -49.04 -13.87 30.39
N ASN A 66 -49.35 -13.01 31.38
CA ASN A 66 -49.09 -11.58 31.30
C ASN A 66 -47.58 -11.26 31.17
N ASN A 67 -46.73 -11.95 31.92
CA ASN A 67 -45.28 -11.81 31.81
C ASN A 67 -44.75 -12.25 30.44
N LEU A 68 -45.26 -13.36 29.89
CA LEU A 68 -44.88 -13.85 28.58
C LEU A 68 -45.33 -12.89 27.46
N THR A 69 -46.55 -12.36 27.54
CA THR A 69 -47.06 -11.36 26.59
C THR A 69 -46.19 -10.11 26.59
N ARG A 70 -45.89 -9.57 27.78
CA ARG A 70 -45.00 -8.40 27.90
C ARG A 70 -43.61 -8.67 27.33
N ARG A 71 -43.01 -9.81 27.66
CA ARG A 71 -41.69 -10.19 27.13
C ARG A 71 -41.72 -10.36 25.61
N LYS A 72 -42.80 -10.94 25.07
CA LYS A 72 -42.98 -11.07 23.62
C LYS A 72 -43.04 -9.70 22.96
N GLU A 73 -43.78 -8.74 23.52
CA GLU A 73 -43.84 -7.37 23.02
C GLU A 73 -42.47 -6.68 23.06
N GLU A 74 -41.73 -6.82 24.17
CA GLU A 74 -40.36 -6.29 24.30
C GLU A 74 -39.43 -6.89 23.24
N VAL A 75 -39.45 -8.22 23.06
CA VAL A 75 -38.67 -8.90 22.02
C VAL A 75 -39.07 -8.44 20.61
N THR A 76 -40.36 -8.20 20.37
CA THR A 76 -40.84 -7.77 19.05
C THR A 76 -40.36 -6.35 18.74
N LYS A 77 -40.43 -5.44 19.71
CA LYS A 77 -39.90 -4.07 19.59
C LYS A 77 -38.39 -4.08 19.35
N GLN A 78 -37.65 -4.92 20.07
CA GLN A 78 -36.21 -5.06 19.86
C GLN A 78 -35.91 -5.56 18.45
N LEU A 79 -36.64 -6.58 17.99
CA LEU A 79 -36.43 -7.16 16.67
C LEU A 79 -36.72 -6.16 15.55
N ASP A 80 -37.72 -5.29 15.72
CA ASP A 80 -37.99 -4.23 14.75
C ASP A 80 -36.91 -3.14 14.76
N ALA A 81 -36.37 -2.76 15.93
CA ALA A 81 -35.22 -1.87 16.02
C ALA A 81 -33.97 -2.47 15.37
N ASP A 82 -33.67 -3.74 15.63
CA ASP A 82 -32.53 -4.45 15.04
C ASP A 82 -32.66 -4.53 13.50
N LYS A 83 -33.88 -4.71 12.97
CA LYS A 83 -34.12 -4.69 11.51
C LYS A 83 -33.81 -3.33 10.89
N GLU A 84 -34.21 -2.25 11.56
CA GLU A 84 -33.91 -0.90 11.09
C GLU A 84 -32.41 -0.63 11.10
N GLU A 85 -31.70 -1.07 12.15
CA GLU A 85 -30.24 -0.96 12.23
C GLU A 85 -29.55 -1.76 11.12
N VAL A 86 -29.94 -3.01 10.89
CA VAL A 86 -29.40 -3.85 9.79
C VAL A 86 -29.63 -3.19 8.44
N SER A 87 -30.83 -2.66 8.19
CA SER A 87 -31.16 -1.93 6.95
C SER A 87 -30.27 -0.71 6.76
N TRP A 88 -30.01 0.05 7.83
CA TRP A 88 -29.11 1.20 7.78
C TRP A 88 -27.66 0.79 7.50
N ILE A 89 -27.18 -0.28 8.14
CA ILE A 89 -25.84 -0.84 7.90
C ILE A 89 -25.71 -1.28 6.44
N ASP A 90 -26.67 -2.02 5.90
CA ASP A 90 -26.66 -2.49 4.51
C ASP A 90 -26.61 -1.32 3.53
N HIS A 91 -27.39 -0.26 3.80
CA HIS A 91 -27.34 0.95 2.99
C HIS A 91 -25.98 1.65 3.06
N SER A 92 -25.39 1.73 4.25
CA SER A 92 -24.05 2.29 4.46
C SER A 92 -22.98 1.51 3.71
N ILE A 93 -23.01 0.17 3.80
CA ILE A 93 -22.12 -0.72 3.06
C ILE A 93 -22.29 -0.51 1.55
N GLY A 94 -23.53 -0.47 1.06
CA GLY A 94 -23.85 -0.20 -0.34
C GLY A 94 -23.27 1.12 -0.86
N ASN A 95 -23.19 2.15 0.00
CA ASN A 95 -22.60 3.45 -0.33
C ASN A 95 -21.07 3.47 -0.23
N LEU A 96 -20.48 2.66 0.64
CA LEU A 96 -19.02 2.60 0.86
C LEU A 96 -18.32 1.73 -0.19
N GLN A 97 -18.93 0.63 -0.62
CA GLN A 97 -18.37 -0.29 -1.60
C GLN A 97 -17.94 0.41 -2.92
N PRO A 98 -18.76 1.24 -3.58
CA PRO A 98 -18.36 1.90 -4.82
C PRO A 98 -17.23 2.92 -4.60
N LYS A 99 -17.19 3.58 -3.44
CA LYS A 99 -16.10 4.50 -3.07
C LYS A 99 -14.78 3.74 -2.91
N LEU A 100 -14.82 2.58 -2.26
CA LEU A 100 -13.66 1.70 -2.11
C LEU A 100 -13.14 1.23 -3.48
N ASP A 101 -14.04 0.84 -4.37
CA ASP A 101 -13.67 0.39 -5.72
C ASP A 101 -13.12 1.54 -6.58
N ALA A 102 -13.66 2.75 -6.44
CA ALA A 102 -13.10 3.94 -7.09
C ALA A 102 -11.68 4.24 -6.58
N ILE A 103 -11.45 4.14 -5.27
CA ILE A 103 -10.12 4.33 -4.67
C ILE A 103 -9.14 3.25 -5.17
N ARG A 104 -9.55 1.97 -5.23
CA ARG A 104 -8.72 0.88 -5.76
C ARG A 104 -8.32 1.11 -7.21
N LYS A 105 -9.26 1.53 -8.06
CA LYS A 105 -8.97 1.87 -9.47
C LYS A 105 -8.01 3.06 -9.58
N SER A 106 -8.23 4.12 -8.78
CA SER A 106 -7.35 5.28 -8.74
C SER A 106 -5.93 4.91 -8.28
N LEU A 107 -5.81 4.05 -7.26
CA LEU A 107 -4.54 3.56 -6.76
C LEU A 107 -3.77 2.79 -7.84
N ALA A 108 -4.43 1.82 -8.50
CA ALA A 108 -3.82 1.04 -9.57
C ALA A 108 -3.34 1.93 -10.73
N TYR A 109 -4.14 2.92 -11.11
CA TYR A 109 -3.75 3.91 -12.13
C TYR A 109 -2.52 4.71 -11.72
N LYS A 110 -2.47 5.23 -10.48
CA LYS A 110 -1.31 5.98 -9.97
C LYS A 110 -0.05 5.11 -9.88
N GLN A 111 -0.19 3.83 -9.54
CA GLN A 111 0.93 2.88 -9.52
C GLN A 111 1.48 2.65 -10.93
N ALA A 112 0.62 2.50 -11.94
CA ALA A 112 1.03 2.37 -13.33
C ALA A 112 1.78 3.61 -13.83
N ILE A 113 1.29 4.82 -13.51
CA ILE A 113 1.99 6.07 -13.82
C ILE A 113 3.36 6.12 -13.16
N ARG A 114 3.45 5.76 -11.87
CA ARG A 114 4.72 5.78 -11.14
C ARG A 114 5.75 4.85 -11.80
N ALA A 115 5.35 3.65 -12.19
CA ALA A 115 6.23 2.70 -12.88
C ALA A 115 6.74 3.25 -14.23
N GLU A 116 5.88 3.92 -15.00
CA GLU A 116 6.29 4.53 -16.27
C GLU A 116 7.22 5.74 -16.07
N LEU A 117 6.98 6.55 -15.03
CA LEU A 117 7.89 7.63 -14.65
C LEU A 117 9.25 7.11 -14.19
N GLU A 118 9.29 6.06 -13.38
CA GLU A 118 10.54 5.43 -12.95
C GLU A 118 11.36 4.92 -14.15
N LYS A 119 10.69 4.31 -15.13
CA LYS A 119 11.33 3.88 -16.38
C LYS A 119 11.85 5.07 -17.19
N THR A 120 11.06 6.14 -17.30
CA THR A 120 11.43 7.36 -18.03
C THR A 120 12.65 8.02 -17.40
N ILE A 121 12.59 8.27 -16.08
CA ILE A 121 13.71 8.81 -15.29
C ILE A 121 14.95 7.92 -15.45
N GLY A 122 14.80 6.60 -15.36
CA GLY A 122 15.92 5.67 -15.53
C GLY A 122 16.56 5.76 -16.92
N SER A 123 15.77 6.03 -17.97
CA SER A 123 16.28 6.23 -19.34
C SER A 123 16.96 7.60 -19.52
N GLU A 124 16.40 8.65 -18.92
CA GLU A 124 16.96 10.01 -18.96
C GLU A 124 18.28 10.08 -18.20
N VAL A 125 18.37 9.45 -17.02
CA VAL A 125 19.62 9.36 -16.25
C VAL A 125 20.72 8.71 -17.09
N LYS A 126 20.41 7.61 -17.79
CA LYS A 126 21.38 6.96 -18.70
C LYS A 126 21.81 7.90 -19.82
N SER A 127 20.86 8.55 -20.49
CA SER A 127 21.14 9.53 -21.56
C SER A 127 22.06 10.66 -21.08
N VAL A 128 21.76 11.24 -19.91
CA VAL A 128 22.60 12.30 -19.30
C VAL A 128 23.99 11.79 -18.99
N THR A 129 24.13 10.56 -18.45
CA THR A 129 25.45 9.99 -18.17
C THR A 129 26.26 9.74 -19.43
N ASP A 130 25.62 9.37 -20.53
CA ASP A 130 26.30 9.14 -21.79
C ASP A 130 26.73 10.47 -22.45
N ILE A 131 25.86 11.48 -22.44
CA ILE A 131 26.21 12.85 -22.86
C ILE A 131 27.40 13.39 -22.06
N ALA A 132 27.42 13.15 -20.74
CA ALA A 132 28.52 13.58 -19.88
C ALA A 132 29.85 12.91 -20.26
N LYS A 133 29.84 11.60 -20.57
CA LYS A 133 31.03 10.88 -21.04
C LYS A 133 31.50 11.39 -22.39
N GLU A 134 30.58 11.55 -23.34
CA GLU A 134 30.88 12.08 -24.68
C GLU A 134 31.48 13.48 -24.61
N SER A 135 30.92 14.35 -23.75
CA SER A 135 31.41 15.69 -23.51
C SER A 135 32.83 15.69 -22.92
N ALA A 136 33.09 14.81 -21.95
CA ALA A 136 34.42 14.65 -21.36
C ALA A 136 35.46 14.17 -22.40
N ASP A 137 35.08 13.23 -23.27
CA ASP A 137 35.95 12.74 -24.32
C ASP A 137 36.18 13.78 -25.43
N ALA A 138 35.15 14.55 -25.79
CA ALA A 138 35.29 15.67 -26.71
C ALA A 138 36.26 16.73 -26.16
N ALA A 139 36.13 17.09 -24.88
CA ALA A 139 37.04 18.01 -24.21
C ALA A 139 38.49 17.50 -24.20
N ARG A 140 38.70 16.20 -23.92
CA ARG A 140 40.04 15.58 -23.98
C ARG A 140 40.64 15.66 -25.38
N ARG A 141 39.86 15.34 -26.43
CA ARG A 141 40.32 15.44 -27.82
C ARG A 141 40.65 16.88 -28.21
N ALA A 142 39.84 17.84 -27.79
CA ALA A 142 40.09 19.26 -28.03
C ALA A 142 41.40 19.72 -27.37
N LEU A 143 41.66 19.33 -26.12
CA LEU A 143 42.91 19.63 -25.42
C LEU A 143 44.13 18.99 -26.10
N GLN A 144 44.02 17.74 -26.56
CA GLN A 144 45.09 17.07 -27.29
C GLN A 144 45.41 17.78 -28.61
N LYS A 145 44.38 18.15 -29.38
CA LYS A 145 44.53 18.91 -30.63
C LYS A 145 45.12 20.30 -30.37
N GLY A 146 44.64 21.02 -29.35
CA GLY A 146 45.17 22.32 -28.95
C GLY A 146 46.65 22.26 -28.57
N ARG A 147 47.07 21.25 -27.79
CA ARG A 147 48.49 21.01 -27.48
C ARG A 147 49.31 20.70 -28.72
N ALA A 148 48.78 19.90 -29.66
CA ALA A 148 49.46 19.58 -30.90
C ALA A 148 49.63 20.82 -31.80
N LEU A 149 48.60 21.66 -31.92
CA LEU A 149 48.65 22.92 -32.66
C LEU A 149 49.65 23.89 -32.02
N GLY A 150 49.59 24.09 -30.70
CA GLY A 150 50.54 24.96 -29.99
C GLY A 150 52.00 24.52 -30.19
N ARG A 151 52.29 23.21 -30.19
CA ARG A 151 53.62 22.69 -30.53
C ARG A 151 54.01 22.99 -31.98
N LYS A 152 53.09 22.81 -32.93
CA LYS A 152 53.33 23.11 -34.36
C LYS A 152 53.58 24.61 -34.58
N GLU A 153 52.78 25.47 -33.98
CA GLU A 153 52.93 26.93 -34.09
C GLU A 153 54.25 27.40 -33.46
N ALA A 154 54.60 26.90 -32.27
CA ALA A 154 55.88 27.21 -31.64
C ALA A 154 57.06 26.76 -32.51
N SER A 155 56.99 25.54 -33.08
CA SER A 155 58.01 25.03 -34.01
C SER A 155 58.12 25.92 -35.24
N ASN A 156 57.00 26.26 -35.89
CA ASN A 156 56.98 27.11 -37.08
C ASN A 156 57.54 28.52 -36.77
N ARG A 157 57.20 29.09 -35.61
CA ARG A 157 57.71 30.40 -35.18
C ARG A 157 59.23 30.37 -34.95
N LEU A 158 59.76 29.29 -34.38
CA LEU A 158 61.19 29.10 -34.23
C LEU A 158 61.91 28.92 -35.57
N GLU A 159 61.32 28.19 -36.52
CA GLU A 159 61.87 28.06 -37.88
C GLU A 159 61.90 29.40 -38.62
N LEU A 160 60.82 30.19 -38.51
CA LEU A 160 60.75 31.54 -39.07
C LEU A 160 61.81 32.48 -38.46
N GLN A 161 62.00 32.42 -37.13
CA GLN A 161 63.03 33.23 -36.46
C GLN A 161 64.45 32.82 -36.83
N ARG A 162 64.71 31.52 -37.04
CA ARG A 162 66.03 31.01 -37.45
C ARG A 162 66.33 31.30 -38.92
N GLY A 163 65.30 31.45 -39.76
CA GLY A 163 65.45 31.68 -41.20
C GLY A 163 65.77 30.41 -42.00
N PHE A 164 65.79 29.25 -41.36
CA PHE A 164 65.98 27.93 -41.99
C PHE A 164 65.16 26.87 -41.26
N SER A 165 64.61 25.91 -42.02
CA SER A 165 63.78 24.84 -41.46
C SER A 165 64.66 23.77 -40.82
N THR A 166 64.23 23.28 -39.65
CA THR A 166 64.92 22.18 -38.94
C THR A 166 64.58 20.79 -39.49
N ARG A 167 63.58 20.71 -40.38
CA ARG A 167 63.17 19.47 -41.04
C ARG A 167 64.06 19.11 -42.23
N VAL A 168 64.85 20.05 -42.72
CA VAL A 168 65.80 19.83 -43.82
C VAL A 168 67.14 19.45 -43.21
N HIS A 169 67.71 18.31 -43.61
CA HIS A 169 69.02 17.89 -43.12
C HIS A 169 70.08 18.94 -43.47
N THR A 170 70.96 19.26 -42.51
CA THR A 170 72.05 20.25 -42.69
C THR A 170 72.93 19.95 -43.90
N THR A 171 73.07 18.67 -44.26
CA THR A 171 73.76 18.21 -45.47
C THR A 171 73.09 18.67 -46.76
N ASP A 172 71.76 18.71 -46.82
CA ASP A 172 71.02 19.17 -48.00
C ASP A 172 71.07 20.70 -48.14
N ILE A 173 71.09 21.42 -47.01
CA ILE A 173 71.26 22.87 -46.97
C ILE A 173 72.65 23.26 -47.48
N LEU A 174 73.69 22.58 -47.01
CA LEU A 174 75.09 22.80 -47.45
C LEU A 174 75.31 22.43 -48.92
N ALA A 175 74.57 21.45 -49.44
CA ALA A 175 74.62 21.05 -50.84
C ALA A 175 73.81 21.95 -51.79
N GLY A 176 73.13 22.99 -51.27
CA GLY A 176 72.30 23.90 -52.08
C GLY A 176 71.05 23.23 -52.68
N ARG A 177 70.68 22.02 -52.23
CA ARG A 177 69.47 21.32 -52.69
C ARG A 177 68.26 22.01 -52.10
N ARG A 178 67.40 22.56 -52.96
CA ARG A 178 66.12 23.13 -52.51
C ARG A 178 65.25 22.02 -51.92
N PRO A 179 64.59 22.25 -50.76
CA PRO A 179 63.68 21.29 -50.18
C PRO A 179 62.53 21.03 -51.17
N ASN A 180 62.27 19.75 -51.42
CA ASN A 180 61.24 19.31 -52.36
C ASN A 180 59.86 19.54 -51.71
N THR A 181 59.19 20.65 -52.04
CA THR A 181 57.93 21.09 -51.42
C THR A 181 56.69 20.32 -51.88
N ALA A 182 56.84 19.25 -52.66
CA ALA A 182 55.74 18.59 -53.35
C ALA A 182 54.87 17.63 -52.48
N ALA A 183 55.06 17.55 -51.16
CA ALA A 183 54.46 16.47 -50.34
C ALA A 183 53.61 16.92 -49.14
N THR A 184 53.24 18.19 -49.01
CA THR A 184 52.55 18.72 -47.81
C THR A 184 51.07 19.12 -47.96
N ASP A 185 50.40 18.72 -49.05
CA ASP A 185 48.94 18.83 -49.19
C ASP A 185 48.30 17.43 -49.29
N LYS A 186 48.09 16.77 -48.15
CA LYS A 186 47.07 15.73 -47.93
C LYS A 186 46.65 15.69 -46.47
#